data_AF-A0A1H2U5P9-F1
#
_entry.id   AF-A0A1H2U5P9-F1
#
_cell.length_a   1.000
_cell.length_b   1.000
_cell.length_c   1.000
_cell.angle_alpha   90.00
_cell.angle_beta   90.00
_cell.angle_gamma   90.00
#
_symmetry.space_group_name_H-M   'P 1'
#
loop_
_entity.id
_entity.type
_entity.pdbx_description
1 polymer ?
#
loop_
_entity_poly.entity_id
_entity_poly.type
_entity_poly.pdbx_seq_one_letter_code
_entity_poly.pdbx_strand_id
1 'polypeptide(L)' 'MGIRKIDKYQVVNRFSLGKCMYDTSDYIYIQEHDPIHGEPQKVFSASKEYVTDISSEIYLSLCQGFVVLIDE' A
#
# COMPACT_ATOMS: atom_id res chain seq x y z
N MET A 1 -20.55 9.40 3.30
CA MET A 1 -19.16 9.68 3.74
C MET A 1 -18.61 8.38 4.32
N GLY A 2 -18.03 7.53 3.48
CA GLY A 2 -17.34 6.34 3.96
C GLY A 2 -15.98 6.75 4.52
N ILE A 3 -15.64 6.30 5.72
CA ILE A 3 -14.28 6.43 6.25
C ILE A 3 -13.38 5.64 5.29
N ARG A 4 -12.43 6.32 4.66
CA ARG A 4 -11.48 5.72 3.71
C ARG A 4 -10.65 4.68 4.48
N LYS A 5 -10.70 3.42 4.05
CA LYS A 5 -9.99 2.32 4.71
C LYS A 5 -8.51 2.38 4.35
N ILE A 6 -7.67 2.38 5.39
CA ILE A 6 -6.22 2.27 5.26
C ILE A 6 -5.83 0.95 5.92
N ASP A 7 -5.33 0.04 5.12
CA ASP A 7 -4.95 -1.31 5.55
C ASP A 7 -3.44 -1.42 5.71
N LYS A 8 -3.02 -2.22 6.68
CA LYS A 8 -1.62 -2.49 7.00
C LYS A 8 -1.18 -3.80 6.36
N TYR A 9 -0.04 -3.77 5.69
CA TYR A 9 0.52 -4.93 5.01
C TYR A 9 1.95 -5.21 5.48
N GLN A 10 2.30 -6.48 5.64
CA GLN A 10 3.68 -6.92 5.83
C GLN A 10 4.31 -7.17 4.47
N VAL A 11 5.56 -6.73 4.31
CA VAL A 11 6.37 -7.02 3.13
C VAL A 11 6.88 -8.45 3.21
N VAL A 12 6.62 -9.26 2.18
CA VAL A 12 7.07 -10.66 2.10
C VAL A 12 8.16 -10.88 1.06
N ASN A 13 8.29 -9.98 0.08
CA ASN A 13 9.40 -9.93 -0.87
C ASN A 13 9.93 -8.52 -0.99
N ARG A 14 11.25 -8.36 -1.16
CA ARG A 14 11.88 -7.04 -1.28
C ARG A 14 11.46 -6.35 -2.57
N PHE A 15 11.12 -5.06 -2.49
CA PHE A 15 10.83 -4.24 -3.66
C PHE A 15 11.16 -2.78 -3.40
N SER A 16 11.19 -1.98 -4.47
CA SER A 16 11.18 -0.53 -4.38
C SER A 16 9.85 0.02 -4.89
N LEU A 17 9.39 1.08 -4.25
CA LEU A 17 8.20 1.81 -4.69
C LEU A 17 8.40 3.30 -4.46
N GLY A 18 8.27 4.08 -5.54
CA GLY A 18 8.64 5.49 -5.52
C GLY A 18 10.13 5.66 -5.18
N LYS A 19 10.40 6.32 -4.05
CA LYS A 19 11.77 6.56 -3.54
C LYS A 19 12.12 5.68 -2.32
N CYS A 20 11.27 4.73 -1.96
CA CYS A 20 11.45 3.86 -0.80
C CYS A 20 11.84 2.45 -1.24
N MET A 21 12.78 1.87 -0.49
CA MET A 21 13.12 0.44 -0.57
C MET A 21 12.50 -0.25 0.63
N TYR A 22 11.81 -1.36 0.38
CA TYR A 22 11.12 -2.14 1.40
C TYR A 22 11.80 -3.51 1.56
N ASP A 23 12.19 -3.83 2.78
CA ASP A 23 12.69 -5.14 3.19
C ASP A 23 11.56 -5.97 3.83
N THR A 24 11.75 -7.27 4.00
CA THR A 24 10.76 -8.20 4.57
C THR A 24 10.47 -7.97 6.06
N SER A 25 11.27 -7.13 6.72
CA SER A 25 11.00 -6.61 8.07
C SER A 25 10.05 -5.42 8.09
N ASP A 26 9.73 -4.85 6.93
CA ASP A 26 8.99 -3.59 6.83
C ASP A 26 7.48 -3.81 6.71
N TYR A 27 6.76 -2.76 7.07
CA TYR A 27 5.31 -2.65 6.89
C TYR A 27 4.99 -1.46 6.00
N ILE A 28 3.95 -1.62 5.19
CA ILE A 28 3.40 -0.54 4.37
C ILE A 28 1.92 -0.38 4.68
N TYR A 29 1.42 0.84 4.50
CA TYR A 29 -0.01 1.09 4.58
C TYR A 29 -0.52 1.48 3.21
N ILE A 30 -1.60 0.86 2.76
CA ILE A 30 -2.24 1.18 1.49
C ILE A 30 -3.66 1.65 1.78
N GLN A 31 -3.97 2.84 1.30
CA GLN A 31 -5.34 3.34 1.26
C GLN A 31 -6.04 2.74 0.04
N GLU A 32 -7.21 2.13 0.27
CA GLU A 32 -8.02 1.56 -0.81
C GLU A 32 -8.44 2.62 -1.84
N HIS A 33 -8.66 2.16 -3.07
CA HIS A 33 -9.13 2.98 -4.17
C HIS A 33 -10.52 3.53 -3.84
N ASP A 34 -10.77 4.81 -4.14
CA ASP A 34 -12.11 5.40 -4.09
C ASP A 34 -12.71 5.41 -5.51
N PRO A 35 -13.47 4.37 -5.90
CA PRO A 35 -14.06 4.28 -7.23
C PRO A 35 -15.13 5.33 -7.49
N ILE A 36 -15.65 5.99 -6.45
CA ILE A 36 -16.69 7.03 -6.57
C ILE A 36 -16.06 8.35 -7.03
N HIS A 37 -14.84 8.64 -6.57
CA HIS A 37 -14.13 9.90 -6.85
C HIS A 37 -12.95 9.74 -7.82
N GLY A 38 -12.65 8.52 -8.25
CA GLY A 38 -11.55 8.24 -9.18
C GLY A 38 -10.17 8.52 -8.59
N GLU A 39 -10.02 8.48 -7.25
CA GLU A 39 -8.75 8.76 -6.59
C GLU A 39 -7.80 7.56 -6.69
N PRO A 40 -6.49 7.77 -6.97
CA PRO A 40 -5.52 6.70 -6.95
C PRO A 40 -5.34 6.11 -5.55
N GLN A 41 -4.84 4.87 -5.47
CA GLN A 41 -4.48 4.25 -4.20
C GLN A 41 -3.24 4.93 -3.65
N LYS A 42 -3.24 5.23 -2.35
CA LYS A 42 -2.12 5.94 -1.71
C LYS A 42 -1.32 5.00 -0.84
N VAL A 43 -0.01 5.07 -0.96
CA VAL A 43 0.91 4.28 -0.14
C VAL A 43 1.57 5.18 0.89
N PHE A 44 1.60 4.68 2.13
CA PHE A 44 2.27 5.31 3.25
C PHE A 44 3.32 4.37 3.84
N SER A 45 4.38 4.96 4.37
CA SER A 45 5.46 4.26 5.07
C SER A 45 5.02 3.73 6.44
N ALA A 46 5.89 2.99 7.12
CA ALA A 46 5.68 2.55 8.51
C ALA A 46 5.41 3.72 9.48
N SER A 47 5.99 4.90 9.24
CA SER A 47 5.76 6.15 9.97
C SER A 47 4.44 6.86 9.60
N LYS A 48 3.62 6.27 8.73
CA LYS A 48 2.39 6.86 8.16
C LYS A 48 2.64 8.10 7.30
N GLU A 49 3.85 8.26 6.78
CA GLU A 49 4.19 9.34 5.85
C GLU A 49 3.81 8.94 4.43
N TYR A 50 3.27 9.89 3.68
CA TYR A 50 2.93 9.65 2.27
C TYR A 50 4.18 9.34 1.45
N VAL A 51 4.12 8.27 0.66
CA VAL A 51 5.22 7.83 -0.21
C VAL A 51 4.91 8.11 -1.67
N THR A 52 3.81 7.53 -2.16
CA THR A 52 3.42 7.65 -3.56
C THR A 52 1.97 7.21 -3.80
N ASP A 53 1.41 7.65 -4.91
CA ASP A 53 0.16 7.15 -5.46
C ASP A 53 0.46 5.97 -6.41
N ILE A 54 -0.33 4.91 -6.34
CA ILE A 54 -0.22 3.73 -7.20
C ILE A 54 -1.52 3.49 -7.96
N SER A 55 -1.38 2.89 -9.15
CA SER A 55 -2.52 2.38 -9.90
C SER A 55 -3.03 1.06 -9.31
N SER A 56 -4.27 0.69 -9.66
CA SER A 56 -4.85 -0.60 -9.27
C SER A 56 -4.03 -1.80 -9.74
N GLU A 57 -3.36 -1.71 -10.90
CA GLU A 57 -2.49 -2.78 -11.41
C GLU A 57 -1.26 -3.00 -10.53
N ILE A 58 -0.64 -1.91 -10.06
CA ILE A 58 0.50 -1.99 -9.14
C ILE A 58 0.04 -2.55 -7.80
N TYR A 59 -1.12 -2.11 -7.29
CA TYR A 59 -1.68 -2.69 -6.07
C TYR A 59 -1.93 -4.19 -6.18
N LEU A 60 -2.58 -4.65 -7.26
CA LEU A 60 -2.80 -6.08 -7.49
C LEU A 60 -1.48 -6.85 -7.57
N SER A 61 -0.47 -6.28 -8.23
CA SER A 61 0.87 -6.88 -8.31
C SER A 61 1.52 -7.00 -6.92
N LEU A 62 1.37 -5.96 -6.07
CA LEU A 62 1.85 -5.98 -4.70
C LEU A 62 1.18 -7.10 -3.89
N CYS A 63 -0.15 -7.19 -3.94
CA CYS A 63 -0.92 -8.21 -3.22
C CYS A 63 -0.69 -9.64 -3.73
N GLN A 64 -0.25 -9.83 -4.98
CA GLN A 64 0.01 -11.16 -5.53
C GLN A 64 1.28 -11.82 -4.99
N GLY A 65 2.21 -11.06 -4.41
CA GLY A 65 3.44 -11.67 -3.92
C GLY A 65 4.45 -10.76 -3.25
N PHE A 66 4.22 -9.47 -3.11
CA PHE A 66 5.16 -8.58 -2.41
C PHE A 66 4.70 -8.25 -1.00
N VAL A 67 3.39 -8.22 -0.76
CA VAL A 67 2.84 -7.87 0.54
C VAL A 67 1.66 -8.76 0.92
N VAL A 68 1.44 -8.96 2.21
CA VAL A 68 0.32 -9.70 2.79
C VAL A 68 -0.43 -8.80 3.76
N LEU A 69 -1.77 -8.82 3.69
CA LEU A 69 -2.62 -8.07 4.61
C LEU A 69 -2.43 -8.59 6.03
N ILE A 70 -2.26 -7.68 6.98
CA ILE A 70 -2.31 -7.97 8.40
C ILE A 70 -3.65 -7.46 8.91
N ASP A 71 -4.60 -8.37 9.12
CA ASP A 71 -5.79 -8.05 9.91
C ASP A 71 -5.37 -7.93 11.38
N GLU A 72 -5.47 -6.72 11.94
CA GLU A 72 -5.39 -6.48 13.39
C GLU A 72 -6.73 -6.79 14.08
#